data_AF-A0A6J7R6L8-F1
#
_entry.id   AF-A0A6J7R6L8-F1
#
_cell.length_a   1.000
_cell.length_b   1.000
_cell.length_c   1.000
_cell.angle_alpha   90.00
_cell.angle_beta   90.00
_cell.angle_gamma   90.00
#
_symmetry.space_group_name_H-M   'P 1'
#
loop_
_entity.id
_entity.type
_entity.pdbx_description
1 polymer ?
#
loop_
_entity_poly.entity_id
_entity_poly.type
_entity_poly.pdbx_seq_one_letter_code
_entity_poly.pdbx_strand_id
1 'polypeptide(L)'
;MKFIQVFGIWPTGDFRVTPQPLLLTTLLVGMVAVTAIAGVGVALRARRPRLPLYVGVAILVAVYSVFGNAWLEGKALAISSPAMLLAAGVGCAWLMENRLRVVGLVLGVPIALGVAASLFFGFLGVWPAPPDRMHELAGIGESPLPKPALMLEYSTPGVRWFLRGLDAEGVNEMRWNVIPTLTGEEVRRGAYSDTDDFPLSTLASYRTLVLRTTLASSRPPSDWRLERAGTGYDVWVTDPTAPAIIRHWPLGTYNDPAAPVPCDVVREAVASAGPDGKVAFVERAPIITVDLVAGKLPPGWSADNRIGSVVATSPGQVERVFTVSADGEYRLSIAGSLYGPVTISVDGTVVATQGPSLNWSGYSTPLPPVTLRAGDHRLQVSYQRGFLPGQGESPVEFGPVQLSLQGPEVNVEYLPSGEALSLCDKRLDWIESVR
;
A
#
# COMPACT_ATOMS: atom_id res chain seq x y z
N MET A 1 -27.74 -3.85 -14.52
CA MET A 1 -26.75 -2.80 -14.85
C MET A 1 -25.43 -3.34 -15.43
N LYS A 2 -24.94 -4.55 -15.11
CA LYS A 2 -23.60 -4.98 -15.55
C LYS A 2 -23.48 -5.41 -17.01
N PHE A 3 -24.52 -5.99 -17.62
CA PHE A 3 -24.42 -6.52 -19.01
C PHE A 3 -24.14 -5.43 -20.06
N ILE A 4 -24.59 -4.20 -19.85
CA ILE A 4 -24.33 -3.09 -20.78
C ILE A 4 -22.85 -2.69 -20.85
N GLN A 5 -22.01 -3.13 -19.90
CA GLN A 5 -20.56 -2.90 -19.94
C GLN A 5 -19.87 -3.64 -21.10
N VAL A 6 -20.50 -4.70 -21.64
CA VAL A 6 -19.98 -5.45 -22.80
C VAL A 6 -19.82 -4.59 -24.05
N PHE A 7 -20.45 -3.41 -24.10
CA PHE A 7 -20.30 -2.48 -25.22
C PHE A 7 -19.03 -1.62 -25.12
N GLY A 8 -18.20 -1.80 -24.08
CA GLY A 8 -16.83 -1.30 -24.01
C GLY A 8 -16.67 0.20 -23.74
N ILE A 9 -17.76 0.95 -23.56
CA ILE A 9 -17.72 2.36 -23.13
C ILE A 9 -18.18 2.44 -21.69
N TRP A 10 -17.25 2.75 -20.79
CA TRP A 10 -17.48 2.83 -19.35
C TRP A 10 -16.53 3.88 -18.73
N PRO A 11 -16.89 5.17 -18.78
CA PRO A 11 -16.00 6.29 -18.39
C PRO A 11 -15.92 6.44 -16.87
N THR A 12 -15.20 5.53 -16.22
CA THR A 12 -14.91 5.52 -14.77
C THR A 12 -13.56 4.85 -14.52
N GLY A 13 -12.92 5.16 -13.38
CA GLY A 13 -11.64 4.56 -12.98
C GLY A 13 -11.73 3.07 -12.66
N ASP A 14 -12.90 2.62 -12.18
CA ASP A 14 -13.16 1.24 -11.81
C ASP A 14 -14.44 0.73 -12.49
N PHE A 15 -14.34 -0.37 -13.23
CA PHE A 15 -15.47 -1.00 -13.93
C PHE A 15 -16.59 -1.47 -12.99
N ARG A 16 -16.28 -1.68 -11.71
CA ARG A 16 -17.25 -2.06 -10.67
C ARG A 16 -18.14 -0.89 -10.25
N VAL A 17 -17.70 0.34 -10.52
CA VAL A 17 -18.40 1.57 -10.15
C VAL A 17 -19.30 2.02 -11.30
N THR A 18 -20.45 2.61 -10.94
CA THR A 18 -21.38 3.16 -11.93
C THR A 18 -20.89 4.54 -12.40
N PRO A 19 -20.75 4.78 -13.72
CA PRO A 19 -20.21 6.03 -14.25
C PRO A 19 -21.20 7.18 -14.05
N GLN A 20 -20.66 8.37 -13.87
CA GLN A 20 -21.42 9.61 -13.76
C GLN A 20 -20.94 10.60 -14.84
N PRO A 21 -21.83 11.12 -15.71
CA PRO A 21 -23.28 10.91 -15.74
C PRO A 21 -23.71 9.60 -16.45
N LEU A 22 -24.58 8.82 -15.82
CA LEU A 22 -25.07 7.53 -16.34
C LEU A 22 -25.83 7.66 -17.67
N LEU A 23 -26.58 8.75 -17.86
CA LEU A 23 -27.37 8.98 -19.08
C LEU A 23 -26.47 9.03 -20.32
N LEU A 24 -25.37 9.77 -20.25
CA LEU A 24 -24.43 9.89 -21.37
C LEU A 24 -23.80 8.54 -21.71
N THR A 25 -23.35 7.79 -20.70
CA THR A 25 -22.83 6.44 -20.90
C THR A 25 -23.85 5.54 -21.56
N THR A 26 -25.12 5.59 -21.13
CA THR A 26 -26.19 4.77 -21.68
C THR A 26 -26.49 5.11 -23.15
N LEU A 27 -26.46 6.39 -23.51
CA LEU A 27 -26.61 6.83 -24.91
C LEU A 27 -25.46 6.34 -25.78
N LEU A 28 -24.21 6.46 -25.32
CA LEU A 28 -23.04 5.97 -26.04
C LEU A 28 -23.08 4.45 -26.22
N VAL A 29 -23.46 3.70 -25.18
CA VAL A 29 -23.68 2.26 -25.26
C VAL A 29 -24.78 1.92 -26.30
N GLY A 30 -25.88 2.67 -26.32
CA GLY A 30 -26.92 2.53 -27.32
C GLY A 30 -26.41 2.74 -28.75
N MET A 31 -25.55 3.74 -28.97
CA MET A 31 -24.90 3.99 -30.27
C MET A 31 -24.01 2.81 -30.69
N VAL A 32 -23.20 2.27 -29.76
CA VAL A 32 -22.40 1.06 -30.02
C VAL A 32 -23.30 -0.12 -30.38
N ALA A 33 -24.38 -0.35 -29.64
CA ALA A 33 -25.30 -1.45 -29.93
C ALA A 33 -25.92 -1.35 -31.33
N VAL A 34 -26.43 -0.17 -31.71
CA VAL A 34 -27.04 0.05 -33.03
C VAL A 34 -26.02 -0.13 -34.16
N THR A 35 -24.83 0.46 -34.03
CA THR A 35 -23.79 0.37 -35.05
C THR A 35 -23.17 -1.02 -35.13
N ALA A 36 -23.06 -1.75 -34.00
CA ALA A 36 -22.60 -3.13 -33.98
C ALA A 36 -23.58 -4.06 -34.71
N ILE A 37 -24.89 -3.90 -34.49
CA ILE A 37 -25.92 -4.63 -35.24
C ILE A 37 -25.79 -4.36 -36.74
N ALA A 38 -25.60 -3.10 -37.14
CA ALA A 38 -25.37 -2.74 -38.54
C ALA A 38 -24.10 -3.42 -39.11
N GLY A 39 -22.98 -3.39 -38.39
CA GLY A 39 -21.73 -4.01 -38.80
C GLY A 39 -21.83 -5.53 -38.97
N VAL A 40 -22.47 -6.21 -38.01
CA VAL A 40 -22.77 -7.65 -38.11
C VAL A 40 -23.69 -7.95 -39.29
N GLY A 41 -24.77 -7.17 -39.47
CA GLY A 41 -25.70 -7.33 -40.57
C GLY A 41 -25.07 -7.15 -41.95
N VAL A 42 -24.16 -6.17 -42.08
CA VAL A 42 -23.36 -5.95 -43.29
C VAL A 42 -22.44 -7.14 -43.55
N ALA A 43 -21.73 -7.62 -42.53
CA ALA A 43 -20.83 -8.78 -42.67
C ALA A 43 -21.59 -10.06 -43.08
N LEU A 44 -22.78 -10.29 -42.50
CA LEU A 44 -23.66 -11.39 -42.88
C LEU A 44 -24.16 -11.27 -44.33
N ARG A 45 -24.64 -10.08 -44.74
CA ARG A 45 -25.05 -9.83 -46.14
C ARG A 45 -23.91 -10.04 -47.12
N ALA A 46 -22.70 -9.63 -46.76
CA ALA A 46 -21.49 -9.81 -47.56
C ALA A 46 -20.93 -11.26 -47.50
N ARG A 47 -21.60 -12.18 -46.79
CA ARG A 47 -21.17 -13.58 -46.57
C ARG A 47 -19.75 -13.68 -45.98
N ARG A 48 -19.39 -12.77 -45.08
CA ARG A 48 -18.12 -12.73 -44.35
C ARG A 48 -18.37 -13.15 -42.88
N PRO A 49 -18.34 -14.45 -42.55
CA PRO A 49 -18.80 -14.94 -41.24
C PRO A 49 -17.84 -14.63 -40.09
N ARG A 50 -16.61 -14.15 -40.36
CA ARG A 50 -15.56 -13.94 -39.35
C ARG A 50 -16.00 -13.00 -38.23
N LEU A 51 -16.55 -11.84 -38.57
CA LEU A 51 -17.01 -10.85 -37.58
C LEU A 51 -18.24 -11.35 -36.79
N PRO A 52 -19.32 -11.86 -37.44
CA PRO A 52 -20.44 -12.46 -36.72
C PRO A 52 -20.04 -13.61 -35.79
N LEU A 53 -19.10 -14.47 -36.21
CA LEU A 53 -18.60 -15.57 -35.38
C LEU A 53 -17.86 -15.03 -34.15
N TYR A 54 -16.98 -14.05 -34.33
CA TYR A 54 -16.26 -13.43 -33.21
C TYR A 54 -17.20 -12.74 -32.22
N VAL A 55 -18.17 -11.97 -32.71
CA VAL A 55 -19.22 -11.34 -31.90
C VAL A 55 -20.06 -12.39 -31.17
N GLY A 56 -20.45 -13.48 -31.85
CA GLY A 56 -21.21 -14.57 -31.24
C GLY A 56 -20.45 -15.24 -30.09
N VAL A 57 -19.17 -15.57 -30.29
CA VAL A 57 -18.31 -16.11 -29.22
C VAL A 57 -18.16 -15.12 -28.07
N ALA A 58 -17.95 -13.83 -28.35
CA ALA A 58 -17.85 -12.80 -27.32
C ALA A 58 -19.15 -12.66 -26.50
N ILE A 59 -20.33 -12.78 -27.12
CA ILE A 59 -21.61 -12.80 -26.41
C ILE A 59 -21.70 -14.02 -25.49
N LEU A 60 -21.30 -15.20 -25.95
CA LEU A 60 -21.30 -16.41 -25.12
C LEU A 60 -20.38 -16.25 -23.89
N VAL A 61 -19.19 -15.67 -24.06
CA VAL A 61 -18.28 -15.34 -22.95
C VAL A 61 -18.90 -14.31 -22.01
N ALA A 62 -19.56 -13.28 -22.54
CA ALA A 62 -20.23 -12.26 -21.74
C ALA A 62 -21.40 -12.84 -20.92
N VAL A 63 -22.15 -13.80 -21.47
CA VAL A 63 -23.21 -14.51 -20.71
C VAL A 63 -22.63 -15.23 -19.50
N TYR A 64 -21.39 -15.74 -19.59
CA TYR A 64 -20.72 -16.35 -18.45
C TYR A 64 -20.48 -15.38 -17.28
N SER A 65 -20.42 -14.07 -17.54
CA SER A 65 -20.32 -13.06 -16.48
C SER A 65 -21.53 -13.06 -15.54
N VAL A 66 -22.70 -13.52 -15.99
CA VAL A 66 -23.93 -13.58 -15.17
C VAL A 66 -23.80 -14.58 -14.02
N PHE A 67 -22.95 -15.59 -14.18
CA PHE A 67 -22.76 -16.67 -13.21
C PHE A 67 -21.49 -16.49 -12.35
N GLY A 68 -20.73 -15.42 -12.59
CA GLY A 68 -19.42 -15.22 -11.98
C GLY A 68 -19.42 -14.28 -10.77
N ASN A 69 -18.30 -14.29 -10.05
CA ASN A 69 -17.97 -13.22 -9.10
C ASN A 69 -17.32 -12.04 -9.85
N ALA A 70 -17.06 -10.93 -9.15
CA ALA A 70 -16.49 -9.71 -9.75
C ALA A 70 -15.19 -9.94 -10.56
N TRP A 71 -14.39 -10.94 -10.18
CA TRP A 71 -13.16 -11.30 -10.89
C TRP A 71 -13.44 -11.96 -12.24
N LEU A 72 -14.35 -12.94 -12.25
CA LEU A 72 -14.76 -13.62 -13.47
C LEU A 72 -15.55 -12.69 -14.39
N GLU A 73 -16.40 -11.84 -13.82
CA GLU A 73 -17.11 -10.78 -14.54
C GLU A 73 -16.14 -9.85 -15.26
N GLY A 74 -15.14 -9.30 -14.56
CA GLY A 74 -14.15 -8.40 -15.14
C GLY A 74 -13.38 -9.04 -16.31
N LYS A 75 -12.98 -10.31 -16.17
CA LYS A 75 -12.31 -11.05 -17.25
C LYS A 75 -13.22 -11.27 -18.46
N ALA A 76 -14.45 -11.69 -18.23
CA ALA A 76 -15.42 -11.90 -19.30
C ALA A 76 -15.65 -10.60 -20.08
N LEU A 77 -15.86 -9.48 -19.38
CA LEU A 77 -16.05 -8.16 -20.00
C LEU A 77 -14.81 -7.69 -20.76
N ALA A 78 -13.61 -7.88 -20.21
CA ALA A 78 -12.36 -7.51 -20.88
C ALA A 78 -12.15 -8.29 -22.20
N ILE A 79 -12.57 -9.56 -22.25
CA ILE A 79 -12.47 -10.41 -23.44
C ILE A 79 -13.56 -10.05 -24.46
N SER A 80 -14.79 -9.80 -24.01
CA SER A 80 -15.95 -9.63 -24.89
C SER A 80 -16.11 -8.23 -25.46
N SER A 81 -15.73 -7.18 -24.71
CA SER A 81 -15.99 -5.79 -25.10
C SER A 81 -15.32 -5.34 -26.41
N PRO A 82 -14.06 -5.73 -26.70
CA PRO A 82 -13.42 -5.40 -27.98
C PRO A 82 -14.21 -5.88 -29.21
N ALA A 83 -14.95 -6.99 -29.11
CA ALA A 83 -15.75 -7.51 -30.21
C ALA A 83 -16.92 -6.59 -30.57
N MET A 84 -17.59 -6.02 -29.56
CA MET A 84 -18.71 -5.09 -29.78
C MET A 84 -18.23 -3.78 -30.41
N LEU A 85 -17.11 -3.24 -29.91
CA LEU A 85 -16.51 -2.02 -30.46
C LEU A 85 -16.01 -2.23 -31.90
N LEU A 86 -15.42 -3.38 -32.21
CA LEU A 86 -15.01 -3.71 -33.57
C LEU A 86 -16.21 -3.78 -34.52
N ALA A 87 -17.29 -4.45 -34.11
CA ALA A 87 -18.52 -4.52 -34.90
C ALA A 87 -19.12 -3.13 -35.13
N ALA A 88 -19.14 -2.29 -34.10
CA ALA A 88 -19.58 -0.90 -34.20
C ALA A 88 -18.74 -0.08 -35.17
N GLY A 89 -17.41 -0.24 -35.13
CA GLY A 89 -16.48 0.38 -36.07
C GLY A 89 -16.76 -0.01 -37.52
N VAL A 90 -17.00 -1.29 -37.79
CA VAL A 90 -17.39 -1.79 -39.13
C VAL A 90 -18.72 -1.18 -39.58
N GLY A 91 -19.72 -1.10 -38.69
CA GLY A 91 -21.00 -0.46 -39.00
C GLY A 91 -20.85 1.03 -39.34
N CYS A 92 -20.05 1.77 -38.58
CA CYS A 92 -19.77 3.17 -38.85
C CYS A 92 -19.03 3.36 -40.18
N ALA A 93 -18.01 2.53 -40.45
CA ALA A 93 -17.26 2.56 -41.70
C ALA A 93 -18.15 2.31 -42.91
N TRP A 94 -19.02 1.30 -42.83
CA TRP A 94 -19.98 1.01 -43.89
C TRP A 94 -20.94 2.20 -44.15
N LEU A 95 -21.46 2.85 -43.09
CA LEU A 95 -22.30 4.04 -43.25
C LEU A 95 -21.54 5.19 -43.94
N MET A 96 -20.25 5.35 -43.61
CA MET A 96 -19.40 6.35 -44.24
C MET A 96 -19.18 6.11 -45.73
N GLU A 97 -19.05 4.86 -46.13
CA GLU A 97 -18.87 4.45 -47.53
C GLU A 97 -20.18 4.49 -48.35
N ASN A 98 -21.34 4.31 -47.72
CA ASN A 98 -22.64 4.16 -48.42
C ASN A 98 -23.48 5.44 -48.47
N ARG A 99 -22.84 6.59 -48.78
CA ARG A 99 -23.47 7.93 -48.91
C ARG A 99 -24.15 8.46 -47.63
N LEU A 100 -24.06 7.76 -46.50
CA LEU A 100 -24.53 8.19 -45.19
C LEU A 100 -23.37 8.71 -44.32
N ARG A 101 -22.43 9.44 -44.95
CA ARG A 101 -21.18 9.88 -44.33
C ARG A 101 -21.38 10.67 -43.06
N VAL A 102 -22.34 11.60 -43.06
CA VAL A 102 -22.66 12.40 -41.88
C VAL A 102 -23.17 11.51 -40.74
N VAL A 103 -24.04 10.53 -41.03
CA VAL A 103 -24.57 9.61 -40.02
C VAL A 103 -23.44 8.75 -39.43
N GLY A 104 -22.58 8.19 -40.28
CA GLY A 104 -21.42 7.42 -39.85
C GLY A 104 -20.47 8.21 -38.96
N LEU A 105 -20.24 9.50 -39.26
CA LEU A 105 -19.43 10.40 -38.43
C LEU A 105 -20.12 10.76 -37.11
N VAL A 106 -21.41 11.08 -37.15
CA VAL A 106 -22.21 11.44 -35.96
C VAL A 106 -22.29 10.29 -34.96
N LEU A 107 -22.26 9.05 -35.42
CA LEU A 107 -22.22 7.88 -34.53
C LEU A 107 -20.78 7.49 -34.15
N GLY A 108 -19.86 7.52 -35.11
CA GLY A 108 -18.49 7.06 -34.91
C GLY A 108 -17.65 7.97 -34.01
N VAL A 109 -17.77 9.30 -34.14
CA VAL A 109 -16.99 10.26 -33.34
C VAL A 109 -17.32 10.16 -31.85
N PRO A 110 -18.59 10.19 -31.41
CA PRO A 110 -18.92 10.01 -29.99
C PRO A 110 -18.48 8.65 -29.43
N ILE A 111 -18.59 7.56 -30.21
CA ILE A 111 -18.09 6.24 -29.79
C ILE A 111 -16.58 6.30 -29.54
N ALA A 112 -15.81 6.86 -30.48
CA ALA A 112 -14.37 7.00 -30.35
C ALA A 112 -13.97 7.85 -29.13
N LEU A 113 -14.66 8.98 -28.92
CA LEU A 113 -14.47 9.83 -27.74
C LEU A 113 -14.86 9.11 -26.44
N GLY A 114 -15.93 8.32 -26.45
CA GLY A 114 -16.36 7.52 -25.30
C GLY A 114 -15.35 6.45 -24.93
N VAL A 115 -14.76 5.78 -25.92
CA VAL A 115 -13.64 4.83 -25.69
C VAL A 115 -12.42 5.57 -25.14
N ALA A 116 -12.03 6.70 -25.74
CA ALA A 116 -10.90 7.50 -25.26
C ALA A 116 -11.11 7.99 -23.81
N ALA A 117 -12.31 8.45 -23.48
CA ALA A 117 -12.68 8.83 -22.12
C ALA A 117 -12.62 7.64 -21.16
N SER A 118 -13.12 6.46 -21.57
CA SER A 118 -13.04 5.23 -20.75
C SER A 118 -11.61 4.82 -20.46
N LEU A 119 -10.73 4.88 -21.45
CA LEU A 119 -9.29 4.64 -21.28
C LEU A 119 -8.65 5.69 -20.39
N PHE A 120 -8.99 6.97 -20.56
CA PHE A 120 -8.45 8.07 -19.76
C PHE A 120 -8.86 7.97 -18.29
N PHE A 121 -10.14 7.73 -17.99
CA PHE A 121 -10.60 7.53 -16.61
C PHE A 121 -10.01 6.26 -16.01
N GLY A 122 -9.93 5.16 -16.76
CA GLY A 122 -9.25 3.95 -16.31
C GLY A 122 -7.78 4.19 -15.98
N PHE A 123 -7.07 4.95 -16.83
CA PHE A 123 -5.69 5.37 -16.60
C PHE A 123 -5.56 6.21 -15.32
N LEU A 124 -6.45 7.17 -15.11
CA LEU A 124 -6.49 7.95 -13.88
C LEU A 124 -6.94 7.13 -12.66
N GLY A 125 -7.63 6.02 -12.86
CA GLY A 125 -8.15 5.14 -11.81
C GLY A 125 -7.24 4.00 -11.40
N VAL A 126 -6.06 3.86 -12.01
CA VAL A 126 -5.15 2.75 -11.66
C VAL A 126 -4.52 2.94 -10.29
N TRP A 127 -4.22 1.84 -9.61
CA TRP A 127 -3.53 1.87 -8.32
C TRP A 127 -2.06 1.49 -8.57
N PRO A 128 -1.15 2.48 -8.74
CA PRO A 128 0.23 2.17 -9.08
C PRO A 128 0.91 1.47 -7.91
N ALA A 129 1.39 0.24 -8.17
CA ALA A 129 2.28 -0.44 -7.24
C ALA A 129 3.67 0.23 -7.28
N PRO A 130 4.30 0.50 -6.13
CA PRO A 130 5.64 1.07 -6.11
C PRO A 130 6.67 0.07 -6.66
N PRO A 131 7.30 0.37 -7.81
CA PRO A 131 8.08 -0.63 -8.56
C PRO A 131 9.32 -1.10 -7.80
N ASP A 132 10.05 -0.19 -7.17
CA ASP A 132 11.28 -0.52 -6.44
C ASP A 132 11.02 -1.52 -5.32
N ARG A 133 9.87 -1.38 -4.63
CA ARG A 133 9.43 -2.31 -3.59
C ARG A 133 9.08 -3.69 -4.14
N MET A 134 8.44 -3.73 -5.30
CA MET A 134 8.11 -5.00 -5.96
C MET A 134 9.38 -5.71 -6.44
N HIS A 135 10.38 -4.96 -6.93
CA HIS A 135 11.69 -5.51 -7.28
C HIS A 135 12.45 -6.03 -6.06
N GLU A 136 12.41 -5.31 -4.94
CA GLU A 136 13.03 -5.76 -3.69
C GLU A 136 12.38 -7.04 -3.16
N LEU A 137 11.04 -7.13 -3.14
CA LEU A 137 10.33 -8.36 -2.77
C LEU A 137 10.67 -9.53 -3.70
N ALA A 138 10.81 -9.29 -5.00
CA ALA A 138 11.24 -10.32 -5.95
C ALA A 138 12.64 -10.85 -5.59
N GLY A 139 13.58 -9.95 -5.31
CA GLY A 139 14.94 -10.32 -4.91
C GLY A 139 15.00 -11.05 -3.56
N ILE A 140 14.13 -10.69 -2.60
CA ILE A 140 13.98 -11.43 -1.33
C ILE A 140 13.47 -12.84 -1.61
N GLY A 141 12.45 -12.99 -2.44
CA GLY A 141 11.85 -14.29 -2.78
C GLY A 141 12.76 -15.25 -3.55
N GLU A 142 13.79 -14.72 -4.23
CA GLU A 142 14.83 -15.49 -4.93
C GLU A 142 16.03 -15.83 -4.04
N SER A 143 16.13 -15.22 -2.85
CA SER A 143 17.24 -15.43 -1.92
C SER A 143 17.11 -16.78 -1.19
N PRO A 144 18.23 -17.47 -0.87
CA PRO A 144 18.21 -18.74 -0.15
C PRO A 144 17.97 -18.52 1.36
N LEU A 145 16.79 -18.03 1.71
CA LEU A 145 16.39 -17.74 3.09
C LEU A 145 15.66 -18.95 3.73
N PRO A 146 15.73 -19.10 5.07
CA PRO A 146 14.98 -20.12 5.80
C PRO A 146 13.46 -19.98 5.62
N LYS A 147 12.76 -21.12 5.66
CA LYS A 147 11.29 -21.21 5.55
C LYS A 147 10.65 -21.73 6.85
N PRO A 148 9.37 -21.45 7.11
CA PRO A 148 8.48 -20.57 6.34
C PRO A 148 8.73 -19.08 6.66
N ALA A 149 8.34 -18.20 5.75
CA ALA A 149 8.41 -16.75 5.95
C ALA A 149 7.07 -16.15 6.39
N LEU A 150 7.11 -15.04 7.12
CA LEU A 150 5.93 -14.26 7.50
C LEU A 150 6.08 -12.81 7.05
N MET A 151 5.05 -12.27 6.42
CA MET A 151 4.92 -10.86 6.06
C MET A 151 3.78 -10.23 6.87
N LEU A 152 4.10 -9.15 7.58
CA LEU A 152 3.13 -8.43 8.41
C LEU A 152 2.34 -7.36 7.64
N GLU A 153 2.76 -7.05 6.41
CA GLU A 153 2.10 -6.08 5.55
C GLU A 153 1.01 -6.66 4.65
N TYR A 154 0.00 -5.82 4.34
CA TYR A 154 -0.94 -6.10 3.26
C TYR A 154 -0.28 -5.93 1.89
N SER A 155 0.15 -7.05 1.30
CA SER A 155 0.65 -7.08 -0.07
C SER A 155 0.19 -8.34 -0.78
N THR A 156 -0.90 -8.24 -1.55
CA THR A 156 -1.42 -9.36 -2.35
C THR A 156 -0.36 -9.97 -3.27
N PRO A 157 0.42 -9.20 -4.08
CA PRO A 157 1.47 -9.80 -4.90
C PRO A 157 2.70 -10.21 -4.07
N GLY A 158 2.98 -9.56 -2.94
CA GLY A 158 4.10 -9.88 -2.07
C GLY A 158 4.09 -11.33 -1.61
N VAL A 159 3.09 -11.71 -0.82
CA VAL A 159 3.01 -13.06 -0.25
C VAL A 159 2.64 -14.13 -1.28
N ARG A 160 1.70 -13.83 -2.20
CA ARG A 160 1.20 -14.83 -3.14
C ARG A 160 2.14 -15.14 -4.29
N TRP A 161 2.92 -14.16 -4.72
CA TRP A 161 3.77 -14.28 -5.91
C TRP A 161 5.24 -14.12 -5.57
N PHE A 162 5.67 -12.95 -5.09
CA PHE A 162 7.11 -12.67 -4.95
C PHE A 162 7.77 -13.58 -3.92
N LEU A 163 7.15 -13.75 -2.74
CA LEU A 163 7.68 -14.56 -1.64
C LEU A 163 7.24 -16.03 -1.69
N ARG A 164 6.59 -16.47 -2.78
CA ARG A 164 6.10 -17.87 -2.94
C ARG A 164 7.19 -18.92 -2.76
N GLY A 165 8.44 -18.55 -3.07
CA GLY A 165 9.61 -19.41 -2.92
C GLY A 165 10.00 -19.68 -1.47
N LEU A 166 9.50 -18.89 -0.50
CA LEU A 166 9.80 -18.98 0.94
C LEU A 166 8.66 -19.59 1.76
N ASP A 167 7.65 -20.15 1.10
CA ASP A 167 6.42 -20.65 1.72
C ASP A 167 5.76 -19.56 2.61
N ALA A 168 5.76 -18.32 2.08
CA ALA A 168 5.43 -17.13 2.85
C ALA A 168 3.93 -17.01 3.13
N GLU A 169 3.59 -16.68 4.38
CA GLU A 169 2.24 -16.31 4.79
C GLU A 169 2.12 -14.79 5.01
N GLY A 170 0.92 -14.27 4.82
CA GLY A 170 0.59 -12.88 5.15
C GLY A 170 -0.45 -12.83 6.26
N VAL A 171 -0.19 -12.06 7.30
CA VAL A 171 -1.10 -11.94 8.46
C VAL A 171 -2.52 -11.51 8.07
N ASN A 172 -2.68 -10.82 6.93
CA ASN A 172 -3.94 -10.19 6.54
C ASN A 172 -4.55 -10.70 5.21
N GLU A 173 -3.83 -11.35 4.29
CA GLU A 173 -4.33 -11.59 2.91
C GLU A 173 -4.23 -13.05 2.42
N MET A 174 -3.20 -13.80 2.85
CA MET A 174 -2.98 -15.20 2.50
C MET A 174 -2.61 -15.99 3.76
N ARG A 175 -3.59 -16.75 4.27
CA ARG A 175 -3.53 -17.49 5.53
C ARG A 175 -3.82 -18.96 5.23
N TRP A 176 -2.79 -19.79 5.11
CA TRP A 176 -3.02 -21.24 5.16
C TRP A 176 -3.23 -21.66 6.61
N ASN A 177 -2.54 -21.00 7.54
CA ASN A 177 -2.72 -21.13 8.98
C ASN A 177 -3.43 -19.89 9.58
N VAL A 178 -4.12 -20.10 10.70
CA VAL A 178 -4.60 -18.98 11.53
C VAL A 178 -3.40 -18.37 12.25
N ILE A 179 -3.24 -17.06 12.14
CA ILE A 179 -2.14 -16.31 12.75
C ILE A 179 -2.77 -15.36 13.79
N PRO A 180 -2.95 -15.82 15.04
CA PRO A 180 -3.63 -15.04 16.07
C PRO A 180 -2.70 -13.99 16.65
N THR A 181 -3.26 -12.80 16.89
CA THR A 181 -2.65 -11.73 17.69
C THR A 181 -2.69 -12.09 19.19
N LEU A 182 -2.08 -11.27 20.05
CA LEU A 182 -2.09 -11.43 21.51
C LEU A 182 -3.50 -11.49 22.11
N THR A 183 -4.50 -10.87 21.46
CA THR A 183 -5.91 -10.93 21.87
C THR A 183 -6.63 -12.18 21.39
N GLY A 184 -5.95 -13.04 20.60
CA GLY A 184 -6.54 -14.19 19.93
C GLY A 184 -7.30 -13.87 18.65
N GLU A 185 -7.38 -12.59 18.27
CA GLU A 185 -8.06 -12.15 17.04
C GLU A 185 -7.14 -12.25 15.82
N GLU A 186 -7.74 -12.36 14.64
CA GLU A 186 -7.02 -12.27 13.38
C GLU A 186 -6.89 -10.82 12.91
N VAL A 187 -5.73 -10.48 12.33
CA VAL A 187 -5.54 -9.17 11.69
C VAL A 187 -6.57 -8.99 10.58
N ARG A 188 -7.21 -7.83 10.50
CA ARG A 188 -8.21 -7.56 9.45
C ARG A 188 -7.57 -7.59 8.06
N ARG A 189 -8.32 -8.04 7.04
CA ARG A 189 -7.87 -7.91 5.65
C ARG A 189 -7.57 -6.45 5.33
N GLY A 190 -6.44 -6.19 4.68
CA GLY A 190 -5.99 -4.83 4.35
C GLY A 190 -5.28 -4.10 5.50
N ALA A 191 -5.18 -4.68 6.70
CA ALA A 191 -4.58 -4.01 7.86
C ALA A 191 -3.14 -4.47 8.13
N TYR A 192 -2.36 -3.60 8.76
CA TYR A 192 -1.05 -3.89 9.33
C TYR A 192 -1.17 -4.45 10.76
N SER A 193 -0.15 -5.18 11.21
CA SER A 193 0.10 -5.45 12.63
C SER A 193 1.61 -5.44 12.89
N ASP A 194 2.01 -5.00 14.08
CA ASP A 194 3.40 -5.01 14.52
C ASP A 194 3.84 -6.42 14.98
N THR A 195 5.15 -6.69 15.07
CA THR A 195 5.64 -7.94 15.67
C THR A 195 5.18 -8.12 17.11
N ASP A 196 5.06 -7.02 17.84
CA ASP A 196 4.65 -6.98 19.24
C ASP A 196 3.16 -7.30 19.44
N ASP A 197 2.37 -7.31 18.36
CA ASP A 197 0.97 -7.71 18.40
C ASP A 197 0.78 -9.24 18.43
N PHE A 198 1.87 -10.02 18.32
CA PHE A 198 1.80 -11.49 18.22
C PHE A 198 2.44 -12.19 19.42
N PRO A 199 1.87 -13.33 19.88
CA PRO A 199 2.56 -14.21 20.81
C PRO A 199 3.90 -14.71 20.24
N LEU A 200 4.91 -14.87 21.11
CA LEU A 200 6.21 -15.44 20.72
C LEU A 200 6.06 -16.80 20.01
N SER A 201 5.10 -17.63 20.45
CA SER A 201 4.83 -18.94 19.81
C SER A 201 4.32 -18.82 18.37
N THR A 202 3.59 -17.74 18.05
CA THR A 202 3.14 -17.45 16.69
C THR A 202 4.35 -17.10 15.81
N LEU A 203 5.21 -16.19 16.26
CA LEU A 203 6.42 -15.81 15.52
C LEU A 203 7.40 -16.99 15.36
N ALA A 204 7.57 -17.80 16.41
CA ALA A 204 8.45 -18.98 16.41
C ALA A 204 8.07 -20.08 15.40
N SER A 205 6.86 -20.01 14.83
CA SER A 205 6.42 -20.91 13.75
C SER A 205 7.09 -20.57 12.41
N TYR A 206 7.69 -19.38 12.30
CA TYR A 206 8.37 -18.88 11.11
C TYR A 206 9.88 -18.85 11.32
N ARG A 207 10.63 -18.78 10.23
CA ARG A 207 12.11 -18.69 10.24
C ARG A 207 12.63 -17.42 9.59
N THR A 208 11.79 -16.74 8.82
CA THR A 208 12.07 -15.47 8.17
C THR A 208 10.91 -14.50 8.38
N LEU A 209 11.19 -13.25 8.76
CA LEU A 209 10.22 -12.15 8.71
C LEU A 209 10.60 -11.20 7.58
N VAL A 210 9.61 -10.77 6.81
CA VAL A 210 9.74 -9.71 5.81
C VAL A 210 8.91 -8.53 6.27
N LEU A 211 9.59 -7.51 6.80
CA LEU A 211 8.97 -6.38 7.49
C LEU A 211 9.18 -5.11 6.68
N ARG A 212 8.23 -4.18 6.75
CA ARG A 212 8.39 -2.86 6.12
C ARG A 212 9.46 -2.07 6.86
N THR A 213 10.39 -1.46 6.11
CA THR A 213 11.35 -0.52 6.70
C THR A 213 10.62 0.76 7.11
N THR A 214 10.48 1.01 8.41
CA THR A 214 9.77 2.17 8.98
C THR A 214 10.32 2.52 10.36
N LEU A 215 10.14 3.78 10.78
CA LEU A 215 10.51 4.22 12.13
C LEU A 215 9.53 3.73 13.19
N ALA A 216 8.27 3.50 12.79
CA ALA A 216 7.16 3.25 13.70
C ALA A 216 6.98 1.78 14.13
N SER A 217 7.73 0.84 13.55
CA SER A 217 7.61 -0.59 13.87
C SER A 217 8.61 -1.02 14.92
N SER A 218 8.17 -1.91 15.80
CA SER A 218 9.02 -2.56 16.78
C SER A 218 10.04 -3.44 16.09
N ARG A 219 11.19 -3.60 16.76
CA ARG A 219 12.18 -4.59 16.35
C ARG A 219 11.59 -5.96 16.68
N PRO A 220 11.78 -7.00 15.84
CA PRO A 220 11.50 -8.37 16.26
C PRO A 220 12.13 -8.74 17.61
N PRO A 221 11.65 -9.78 18.31
CA PRO A 221 12.22 -10.27 19.57
C PRO A 221 13.73 -10.59 19.51
N SER A 222 14.38 -10.76 20.67
CA SER A 222 15.84 -10.92 20.72
C SER A 222 16.40 -12.14 19.98
N ASP A 223 15.57 -13.17 19.76
CA ASP A 223 15.88 -14.38 19.00
C ASP A 223 15.79 -14.21 17.48
N TRP A 224 15.66 -12.98 17.00
CA TRP A 224 15.73 -12.60 15.60
C TRP A 224 16.94 -11.69 15.35
N ARG A 225 17.61 -11.91 14.21
CA ARG A 225 18.68 -11.05 13.73
C ARG A 225 18.35 -10.49 12.35
N LEU A 226 18.79 -9.27 12.10
CA LEU A 226 18.68 -8.64 10.80
C LEU A 226 19.63 -9.35 9.83
N GLU A 227 19.08 -9.96 8.78
CA GLU A 227 19.85 -10.58 7.70
C GLU A 227 20.13 -9.56 6.58
N ARG A 228 19.14 -8.70 6.31
CA ARG A 228 19.23 -7.69 5.25
C ARG A 228 18.42 -6.46 5.64
N ALA A 229 19.06 -5.30 5.65
CA ALA A 229 18.40 -4.00 5.65
C ALA A 229 18.08 -3.59 4.22
N GLY A 230 16.85 -3.14 3.98
CA GLY A 230 16.40 -2.72 2.66
C GLY A 230 15.95 -1.27 2.61
N THR A 231 15.49 -0.85 1.44
CA THR A 231 14.88 0.50 1.28
C THR A 231 13.37 0.45 1.49
N GLY A 232 12.74 -0.67 1.17
CA GLY A 232 11.33 -0.93 1.43
C GLY A 232 11.12 -2.05 2.44
N TYR A 233 12.01 -3.02 2.53
CA TYR A 233 11.84 -4.18 3.40
C TYR A 233 13.10 -4.59 4.14
N ASP A 234 12.96 -4.83 5.44
CA ASP A 234 13.96 -5.47 6.26
C ASP A 234 13.64 -6.96 6.38
N VAL A 235 14.67 -7.79 6.21
CA VAL A 235 14.57 -9.24 6.32
C VAL A 235 15.25 -9.69 7.61
N TRP A 236 14.48 -10.35 8.45
CA TRP A 236 14.94 -10.90 9.72
C TRP A 236 14.88 -12.41 9.67
N VAL A 237 15.86 -13.06 10.29
CA VAL A 237 15.90 -14.52 10.40
C VAL A 237 16.10 -14.92 11.86
N THR A 238 15.58 -16.07 12.23
CA THR A 238 15.78 -16.61 13.59
C THR A 238 17.27 -16.80 13.87
N ASP A 239 17.72 -16.39 15.05
CA ASP A 239 19.05 -16.62 15.57
C ASP A 239 19.04 -17.78 16.57
N PRO A 240 19.51 -18.98 16.18
CA PRO A 240 19.52 -20.14 17.07
C PRO A 240 20.54 -20.02 18.22
N THR A 241 21.40 -19.00 18.20
CA THR A 241 22.39 -18.74 19.25
C THR A 241 21.91 -17.74 20.29
N ALA A 242 20.76 -17.10 20.06
CA ALA A 242 20.17 -16.19 21.01
C ALA A 242 19.70 -16.93 22.29
N PRO A 243 19.80 -16.29 23.47
CA PRO A 243 19.21 -16.81 24.70
C PRO A 243 17.71 -17.10 24.57
N ALA A 244 17.20 -18.07 25.33
CA ALA A 244 15.78 -18.40 25.27
C ALA A 244 14.95 -17.30 25.94
N ILE A 245 13.93 -16.80 25.23
CA ILE A 245 13.02 -15.79 25.76
C ILE A 245 12.02 -16.45 26.71
N ILE A 246 12.07 -16.07 27.98
CA ILE A 246 11.11 -16.51 29.01
C ILE A 246 9.81 -15.72 28.87
N ARG A 247 9.94 -14.40 28.69
CA ARG A 247 8.81 -13.48 28.53
C ARG A 247 9.27 -12.20 27.85
N HIS A 248 8.38 -11.65 27.04
CA HIS A 248 8.54 -10.43 26.26
C HIS A 248 7.46 -9.43 26.68
N TRP A 249 7.84 -8.17 26.89
CA TRP A 249 6.94 -7.06 27.21
C TRP A 249 7.11 -5.97 26.15
N PRO A 250 6.12 -5.80 25.27
CA PRO A 250 6.10 -4.69 24.33
C PRO A 250 5.74 -3.40 25.06
N LEU A 251 6.39 -2.29 24.71
CA LEU A 251 6.20 -1.00 25.38
C LEU A 251 5.62 0.06 24.44
N GLY A 252 5.78 -0.13 23.14
CA GLY A 252 5.34 0.77 22.10
C GLY A 252 3.84 0.95 21.94
N THR A 253 3.53 1.77 20.94
CA THR A 253 2.21 2.06 20.41
C THR A 253 2.26 1.93 18.89
N TYR A 254 1.10 1.97 18.25
CA TYR A 254 0.98 1.85 16.80
C TYR A 254 1.85 2.83 15.97
N ASN A 255 2.10 4.04 16.48
CA ASN A 255 2.86 5.07 15.76
C ASN A 255 4.26 5.33 16.33
N ASP A 256 4.57 4.70 17.47
CA ASP A 256 5.85 4.88 18.15
C ASP A 256 6.18 3.59 18.91
N PRO A 257 7.20 2.83 18.47
CA PRO A 257 7.47 1.50 18.98
C PRO A 257 8.06 1.50 20.39
N ALA A 258 8.42 2.66 20.95
CA ALA A 258 8.98 2.74 22.29
C ALA A 258 8.10 3.49 23.28
N ALA A 259 8.27 3.21 24.57
CA ALA A 259 7.78 4.02 25.69
C ALA A 259 8.83 4.10 26.82
N PRO A 260 8.76 5.10 27.72
CA PRO A 260 9.43 5.02 29.00
C PRO A 260 8.97 3.76 29.75
N VAL A 261 9.90 2.88 30.14
CA VAL A 261 9.56 1.61 30.80
C VAL A 261 9.24 1.83 32.30
N PRO A 262 8.06 1.42 32.77
CA PRO A 262 7.74 1.47 34.19
C PRO A 262 8.64 0.54 35.02
N CYS A 263 9.08 0.99 36.21
CA CYS A 263 9.98 0.20 37.07
C CYS A 263 9.39 -1.14 37.53
N ASP A 264 8.07 -1.29 37.64
CA ASP A 264 7.41 -2.55 37.99
C ASP A 264 7.56 -3.59 36.88
N VAL A 265 7.46 -3.18 35.61
CA VAL A 265 7.76 -4.04 34.44
C VAL A 265 9.23 -4.51 34.49
N VAL A 266 10.17 -3.61 34.78
CA VAL A 266 11.59 -3.97 34.93
C VAL A 266 11.80 -4.97 36.06
N ARG A 267 11.17 -4.77 37.23
CA ARG A 267 11.23 -5.72 38.34
C ARG A 267 10.65 -7.08 37.98
N GLU A 268 9.56 -7.11 37.22
CA GLU A 268 8.96 -8.36 36.73
C GLU A 268 9.88 -9.09 35.75
N ALA A 269 10.54 -8.37 34.85
CA ALA A 269 11.54 -8.92 33.93
C ALA A 269 12.74 -9.52 34.69
N VAL A 270 13.26 -8.80 35.70
CA VAL A 270 14.33 -9.28 36.59
C VAL A 270 13.91 -10.55 37.34
N ALA A 271 12.71 -10.54 37.94
CA ALA A 271 12.19 -11.69 38.68
C ALA A 271 12.00 -12.91 37.76
N SER A 272 11.53 -12.70 36.53
CA SER A 272 11.32 -13.75 35.53
C SER A 272 12.65 -14.34 35.03
N ALA A 273 13.66 -13.48 34.81
CA ALA A 273 15.00 -13.90 34.39
C ALA A 273 15.73 -14.71 35.47
N GLY A 274 15.51 -14.40 36.75
CA GLY A 274 16.18 -15.01 37.88
C GLY A 274 17.61 -14.49 38.11
N PRO A 275 18.31 -14.95 39.16
CA PRO A 275 19.57 -14.36 39.62
C PRO A 275 20.72 -14.48 38.60
N ASP A 276 20.76 -15.57 37.82
CA ASP A 276 21.78 -15.81 36.79
C ASP A 276 21.29 -15.46 35.37
N GLY A 277 20.03 -15.00 35.24
CA GLY A 277 19.44 -14.61 33.96
C GLY A 277 19.86 -13.22 33.50
N LYS A 278 19.43 -12.87 32.30
CA LYS A 278 19.64 -11.53 31.73
C LYS A 278 18.32 -10.90 31.35
N VAL A 279 18.36 -9.57 31.26
CA VAL A 279 17.30 -8.76 30.68
C VAL A 279 17.80 -8.25 29.35
N ALA A 280 17.10 -8.61 28.29
CA ALA A 280 17.34 -8.10 26.95
C ALA A 280 16.43 -6.90 26.68
N PHE A 281 16.92 -5.88 25.99
CA PHE A 281 16.14 -4.68 25.70
C PHE A 281 16.67 -3.98 24.45
N VAL A 282 15.85 -3.06 23.94
CA VAL A 282 16.20 -2.23 22.79
C VAL A 282 15.87 -0.78 23.15
N GLU A 283 16.90 0.06 23.29
CA GLU A 283 16.73 1.49 23.51
C GLU A 283 16.43 2.20 22.18
N ARG A 284 15.50 3.16 22.18
CA ARG A 284 15.17 3.93 20.98
C ARG A 284 15.16 5.43 21.24
N ALA A 285 15.68 6.17 20.25
CA ALA A 285 15.54 7.61 20.20
C ALA A 285 14.05 7.99 20.04
N PRO A 286 13.61 9.11 20.63
CA PRO A 286 12.25 9.62 20.43
C PRO A 286 11.92 9.82 18.94
N ILE A 287 10.67 9.55 18.58
CA ILE A 287 10.11 9.90 17.27
C ILE A 287 9.45 11.28 17.39
N ILE A 288 9.95 12.22 16.61
CA ILE A 288 9.35 13.54 16.42
C ILE A 288 8.31 13.40 15.31
N THR A 289 7.05 13.62 15.66
CA THR A 289 5.94 13.58 14.70
C THR A 289 5.50 14.99 14.36
N VAL A 290 5.58 15.36 13.08
CA VAL A 290 5.19 16.67 12.57
C VAL A 290 3.82 16.56 11.91
N ASP A 291 2.80 16.96 12.66
CA ASP A 291 1.40 16.91 12.23
C ASP A 291 1.12 17.89 11.10
N LEU A 292 0.66 17.36 9.96
CA LEU A 292 0.31 18.19 8.81
C LEU A 292 -1.01 18.92 9.02
N VAL A 293 -1.81 18.53 10.00
CA VAL A 293 -3.09 19.16 10.35
C VAL A 293 -2.95 20.40 11.23
N ALA A 294 -1.76 20.64 11.82
CA ALA A 294 -1.55 21.74 12.75
C ALA A 294 -1.58 23.12 12.04
N GLY A 295 -2.72 23.81 12.09
CA GLY A 295 -2.90 25.15 11.54
C GLY A 295 -3.78 25.20 10.29
N LYS A 296 -3.67 26.27 9.51
CA LYS A 296 -4.52 26.46 8.32
C LYS A 296 -4.09 25.52 7.20
N LEU A 297 -5.05 24.75 6.67
CA LEU A 297 -4.85 23.89 5.50
C LEU A 297 -5.15 24.65 4.19
N PRO A 298 -4.48 24.28 3.08
CA PRO A 298 -4.81 24.79 1.74
C PRO A 298 -6.25 24.45 1.34
N PRO A 299 -6.86 25.20 0.41
CA PRO A 299 -8.11 24.80 -0.22
C PRO A 299 -8.00 23.38 -0.81
N GLY A 300 -9.05 22.58 -0.64
CA GLY A 300 -9.10 21.20 -1.12
C GLY A 300 -8.34 20.18 -0.27
N TRP A 301 -7.76 20.59 0.87
CA TRP A 301 -7.17 19.69 1.85
C TRP A 301 -8.11 19.55 3.06
N SER A 302 -8.26 18.33 3.56
CA SER A 302 -9.01 18.03 4.79
C SER A 302 -8.13 17.28 5.78
N ALA A 303 -8.35 17.55 7.07
CA ALA A 303 -7.65 16.87 8.15
C ALA A 303 -8.20 15.47 8.39
N ASP A 304 -7.32 14.50 8.58
CA ASP A 304 -7.62 13.27 9.31
C ASP A 304 -6.88 13.30 10.65
N ASN A 305 -7.60 13.73 11.67
CA ASN A 305 -7.04 13.98 13.01
C ASN A 305 -6.65 12.69 13.75
N ARG A 306 -6.97 11.50 13.23
CA ARG A 306 -6.65 10.23 13.91
C ARG A 306 -5.14 10.01 14.04
N ILE A 307 -4.39 10.46 13.04
CA ILE A 307 -2.93 10.26 12.98
C ILE A 307 -2.18 11.53 12.57
N GLY A 308 -2.83 12.70 12.54
CA GLY A 308 -2.17 13.95 12.14
C GLY A 308 -1.91 14.08 10.63
N SER A 309 -2.67 13.35 9.82
CA SER A 309 -2.53 13.25 8.36
C SER A 309 -3.54 14.14 7.62
N VAL A 310 -3.31 14.33 6.33
CA VAL A 310 -4.16 15.14 5.46
C VAL A 310 -4.61 14.33 4.25
N VAL A 311 -5.81 14.64 3.76
CA VAL A 311 -6.32 14.17 2.47
C VAL A 311 -6.34 15.36 1.52
N ALA A 312 -5.60 15.28 0.41
CA ALA A 312 -5.46 16.37 -0.55
C ALA A 312 -6.17 16.08 -1.88
N THR A 313 -7.18 16.89 -2.20
CA THR A 313 -7.92 16.82 -3.48
C THR A 313 -7.38 17.77 -4.55
N SER A 314 -6.47 18.68 -4.17
CA SER A 314 -5.87 19.68 -5.06
C SER A 314 -4.40 19.92 -4.70
N PRO A 315 -3.61 20.52 -5.61
CA PRO A 315 -2.27 20.98 -5.28
C PRO A 315 -2.28 21.95 -4.11
N GLY A 316 -1.23 21.93 -3.31
CA GLY A 316 -1.11 22.80 -2.13
C GLY A 316 0.17 22.58 -1.38
N GLN A 317 0.37 23.38 -0.35
CA GLN A 317 1.56 23.35 0.48
C GLN A 317 1.23 23.68 1.93
N VAL A 318 1.88 22.98 2.85
CA VAL A 318 1.86 23.27 4.28
C VAL A 318 3.28 23.48 4.77
N GLU A 319 3.44 24.40 5.73
CA GLU A 319 4.69 24.62 6.47
C GLU A 319 4.42 24.41 7.96
N ARG A 320 5.30 23.66 8.63
CA ARG A 320 5.21 23.31 10.04
C ARG A 320 6.55 23.57 10.70
N VAL A 321 6.51 24.06 11.94
CA VAL A 321 7.71 24.19 12.78
C VAL A 321 7.78 22.95 13.66
N PHE A 322 8.98 22.42 13.82
CA PHE A 322 9.27 21.35 14.76
C PHE A 322 10.61 21.62 15.44
N THR A 323 10.82 21.05 16.62
CA THR A 323 12.04 21.26 17.40
C THR A 323 12.76 19.93 17.55
N VAL A 324 14.08 19.93 17.36
CA VAL A 324 14.94 18.79 17.67
C VAL A 324 15.82 19.12 18.88
N SER A 325 16.05 18.14 19.75
CA SER A 325 16.75 18.34 21.03
C SER A 325 18.27 18.17 20.96
N ALA A 326 18.79 17.61 19.86
CA ALA A 326 20.20 17.29 19.70
C ALA A 326 20.68 17.55 18.28
N ASP A 327 21.98 17.82 18.14
CA ASP A 327 22.66 17.84 16.84
C ASP A 327 22.81 16.40 16.32
N GLY A 328 22.61 16.19 15.03
CA GLY A 328 22.90 14.90 14.41
C GLY A 328 22.21 14.65 13.07
N GLU A 329 22.38 13.43 12.57
CA GLU A 329 21.66 12.94 11.40
C GLU A 329 20.30 12.38 11.83
N TYR A 330 19.24 12.77 11.14
CA TYR A 330 17.88 12.33 11.41
C TYR A 330 17.37 11.50 10.24
N ARG A 331 16.79 10.34 10.54
CA ARG A 331 16.01 9.57 9.56
C ARG A 331 14.62 10.16 9.45
N LEU A 332 14.05 10.16 8.25
CA LEU A 332 12.75 10.74 7.97
C LEU A 332 11.85 9.72 7.29
N SER A 333 10.56 9.81 7.56
CA SER A 333 9.55 9.10 6.79
C SER A 333 8.27 9.92 6.68
N ILE A 334 7.47 9.61 5.65
CA ILE A 334 6.13 10.19 5.47
C ILE A 334 5.12 9.05 5.46
N ALA A 335 4.14 9.13 6.36
CA ALA A 335 3.10 8.10 6.47
C ALA A 335 2.03 8.24 5.39
N GLY A 336 1.31 7.15 5.13
CA GLY A 336 0.17 7.10 4.22
C GLY A 336 0.55 7.02 2.74
N SER A 337 -0.45 7.18 1.87
CA SER A 337 -0.28 6.95 0.42
C SER A 337 -0.23 8.25 -0.36
N LEU A 338 0.69 8.30 -1.32
CA LEU A 338 0.92 9.45 -2.17
C LEU A 338 0.31 9.19 -3.54
N TYR A 339 -0.82 9.83 -3.85
CA TYR A 339 -1.42 9.74 -5.20
C TYR A 339 -0.71 10.65 -6.22
N GLY A 340 0.01 11.65 -5.74
CA GLY A 340 0.77 12.58 -6.56
C GLY A 340 2.11 12.93 -5.95
N PRO A 341 2.97 13.62 -6.72
CA PRO A 341 4.30 13.97 -6.24
C PRO A 341 4.23 14.80 -4.95
N VAL A 342 5.00 14.38 -3.95
CA VAL A 342 5.20 15.14 -2.71
C VAL A 342 6.65 15.56 -2.61
N THR A 343 6.88 16.86 -2.51
CA THR A 343 8.19 17.44 -2.22
C THR A 343 8.26 17.82 -0.75
N ILE A 344 9.29 17.34 -0.07
CA ILE A 344 9.55 17.59 1.35
C ILE A 344 10.83 18.39 1.45
N SER A 345 10.76 19.54 2.10
CA SER A 345 11.90 20.40 2.39
C SER A 345 12.02 20.67 3.88
N VAL A 346 13.26 20.78 4.36
CA VAL A 346 13.59 21.19 5.73
C VAL A 346 14.48 22.42 5.63
N ASP A 347 14.08 23.50 6.31
CA ASP A 347 14.74 24.81 6.30
C ASP A 347 15.00 25.36 4.87
N GLY A 348 14.04 25.14 3.98
CA GLY A 348 14.11 25.57 2.58
C GLY A 348 14.98 24.67 1.68
N THR A 349 15.65 23.66 2.21
CA THR A 349 16.41 22.67 1.43
C THR A 349 15.52 21.48 1.10
N VAL A 350 15.41 21.11 -0.18
CA VAL A 350 14.65 19.92 -0.60
C VAL A 350 15.37 18.66 -0.14
N VAL A 351 14.71 17.88 0.72
CA VAL A 351 15.20 16.57 1.20
C VAL A 351 14.81 15.48 0.21
N ALA A 352 13.57 15.50 -0.28
CA ALA A 352 13.05 14.49 -1.18
C ALA A 352 11.93 15.01 -2.08
N THR A 353 11.82 14.43 -3.26
CA THR A 353 10.59 14.43 -4.06
C THR A 353 10.17 13.00 -4.27
N GLN A 354 9.08 12.60 -3.62
CA GLN A 354 8.50 11.26 -3.73
C GLN A 354 7.43 11.27 -4.81
N GLY A 355 7.53 10.32 -5.75
CA GLY A 355 6.50 10.09 -6.75
C GLY A 355 5.24 9.45 -6.14
N PRO A 356 4.21 9.18 -6.96
CA PRO A 356 3.05 8.42 -6.53
C PRO A 356 3.47 7.06 -5.96
N SER A 357 3.02 6.75 -4.74
CA SER A 357 3.33 5.51 -4.03
C SER A 357 2.20 5.15 -3.08
N LEU A 358 1.61 3.98 -3.27
CA LEU A 358 0.56 3.47 -2.39
C LEU A 358 1.17 2.67 -1.25
N ASN A 359 0.81 3.03 -0.02
CA ASN A 359 1.35 2.41 1.20
C ASN A 359 0.27 1.74 2.04
N TRP A 360 -1.01 2.05 1.84
CA TRP A 360 -2.09 1.71 2.78
C TRP A 360 -1.87 2.34 4.17
N SER A 361 -2.90 2.33 5.01
CA SER A 361 -2.83 2.98 6.33
C SER A 361 -1.84 2.25 7.25
N GLY A 362 -1.05 3.02 8.00
CA GLY A 362 -0.07 2.49 8.96
C GLY A 362 1.37 2.42 8.49
N TYR A 363 1.63 2.59 7.19
CA TYR A 363 2.99 2.52 6.66
C TYR A 363 3.52 3.88 6.30
N SER A 364 4.84 3.99 6.40
CA SER A 364 5.57 5.15 5.96
C SER A 364 6.50 4.83 4.79
N THR A 365 6.74 5.84 3.96
CA THR A 365 7.81 5.82 2.96
C THR A 365 9.04 6.43 3.61
N PRO A 366 10.16 5.70 3.72
CA PRO A 366 11.40 6.29 4.18
C PRO A 366 11.90 7.33 3.18
N LEU A 367 12.52 8.37 3.70
CA LEU A 367 13.10 9.47 2.96
C LEU A 367 14.62 9.50 3.24
N PRO A 368 15.41 10.15 2.37
CA PRO A 368 16.81 10.41 2.67
C PRO A 368 16.98 11.10 4.04
N PRO A 369 18.01 10.74 4.82
CA PRO A 369 18.27 11.38 6.09
C PRO A 369 18.66 12.85 5.90
N VAL A 370 18.53 13.63 6.98
CA VAL A 370 18.91 15.05 7.01
C VAL A 370 19.71 15.36 8.27
N THR A 371 20.77 16.16 8.14
CA THR A 371 21.54 16.64 9.30
C THR A 371 20.90 17.89 9.88
N LEU A 372 20.57 17.86 11.18
CA LEU A 372 19.94 18.96 11.91
C LEU A 372 20.79 19.36 13.13
N ARG A 373 20.59 20.59 13.58
CA ARG A 373 21.15 21.11 14.83
C ARG A 373 20.05 21.20 15.86
N ALA A 374 20.36 21.10 17.14
CA ALA A 374 19.41 21.35 18.21
C ALA A 374 18.75 22.73 18.03
N GLY A 375 17.41 22.76 18.08
CA GLY A 375 16.62 23.97 17.88
C GLY A 375 15.41 23.77 16.97
N ASP A 376 14.84 24.90 16.55
CA ASP A 376 13.64 24.95 15.72
C ASP A 376 13.97 24.87 14.24
N HIS A 377 13.19 24.05 13.53
CA HIS A 377 13.30 23.81 12.10
C HIS A 377 11.95 23.99 11.42
N ARG A 378 11.98 24.27 10.11
CA ARG A 378 10.79 24.41 9.28
C ARG A 378 10.69 23.24 8.32
N LEU A 379 9.68 22.40 8.52
CA LEU A 379 9.24 21.40 7.56
C LEU A 379 8.27 22.05 6.58
N GLN A 380 8.47 21.83 5.29
CA GLN A 380 7.52 22.21 4.27
C GLN A 380 7.19 21.01 3.39
N VAL A 381 5.89 20.77 3.20
CA VAL A 381 5.37 19.67 2.39
C VAL A 381 4.52 20.25 1.28
N SER A 382 4.96 20.07 0.04
CA SER A 382 4.26 20.49 -1.17
C SER A 382 3.71 19.26 -1.89
N TYR A 383 2.41 19.23 -2.15
CA TYR A 383 1.74 18.17 -2.89
C TYR A 383 1.28 18.69 -4.25
N GLN A 384 1.55 17.90 -5.29
CA GLN A 384 1.12 18.16 -6.65
C GLN A 384 0.08 17.12 -7.08
N ARG A 385 -0.93 17.58 -7.83
CA ARG A 385 -1.95 16.73 -8.44
C ARG A 385 -2.22 17.20 -9.86
N GLY A 386 -2.42 16.25 -10.75
CA GLY A 386 -2.70 16.46 -12.17
C GLY A 386 -3.40 15.24 -12.77
N PHE A 387 -2.95 14.83 -13.96
CA PHE A 387 -3.57 13.76 -14.74
C PHE A 387 -2.63 12.55 -14.91
N LEU A 388 -1.87 12.22 -13.86
CA LEU A 388 -0.99 11.03 -13.87
C LEU A 388 -1.78 9.76 -13.47
N PRO A 389 -1.24 8.56 -13.74
CA PRO A 389 -1.90 7.31 -13.36
C PRO A 389 -2.28 7.30 -11.87
N GLY A 390 -3.52 6.94 -11.57
CA GLY A 390 -4.06 6.89 -10.21
C GLY A 390 -4.56 8.21 -9.61
N GLN A 391 -4.30 9.35 -10.24
CA GLN A 391 -4.70 10.66 -9.69
C GLN A 391 -6.18 11.02 -9.85
N GLY A 392 -6.97 10.18 -10.53
CA GLY A 392 -8.42 10.30 -10.61
C GLY A 392 -9.18 9.61 -9.48
N GLU A 393 -8.49 8.78 -8.68
CA GLU A 393 -9.08 8.14 -7.52
C GLU A 393 -9.36 9.11 -6.38
N SER A 394 -10.24 8.69 -5.47
CA SER A 394 -10.45 9.40 -4.21
C SER A 394 -9.14 9.33 -3.41
N PRO A 395 -8.51 10.47 -3.11
CA PRO A 395 -7.25 10.46 -2.37
C PRO A 395 -7.47 9.86 -1.00
N VAL A 396 -6.49 9.08 -0.53
CA VAL A 396 -6.38 8.67 0.87
C VAL A 396 -5.40 9.58 1.60
N GLU A 397 -5.29 9.40 2.90
CA GLU A 397 -4.46 10.20 3.77
C GLU A 397 -2.96 10.02 3.53
N PHE A 398 -2.21 11.10 3.72
CA PHE A 398 -0.75 11.11 3.84
C PHE A 398 -0.28 12.06 4.94
N GLY A 399 0.95 11.85 5.39
CA GLY A 399 1.42 12.41 6.66
C GLY A 399 0.99 11.54 7.84
N PRO A 400 1.51 11.80 9.04
CA PRO A 400 2.43 12.89 9.38
C PRO A 400 3.84 12.62 8.83
N VAL A 401 4.73 13.60 8.95
CA VAL A 401 6.17 13.38 8.72
C VAL A 401 6.80 13.03 10.06
N GLN A 402 7.49 11.88 10.10
CA GLN A 402 8.16 11.40 11.30
C GLN A 402 9.66 11.53 11.14
N LEU A 403 10.33 11.89 12.22
CA LEU A 403 11.78 12.02 12.29
C LEU A 403 12.28 11.33 13.55
N SER A 404 13.44 10.69 13.47
CA SER A 404 14.13 10.16 14.64
C SER A 404 15.63 10.34 14.48
N LEU A 405 16.31 10.71 15.56
CA LEU A 405 17.76 10.83 15.56
C LEU A 405 18.35 9.46 15.20
N GLN A 406 19.28 9.46 14.25
CA GLN A 406 20.01 8.25 13.88
C GLN A 406 20.93 7.88 15.04
N GLY A 407 20.47 6.92 15.84
CA GLY A 407 21.24 6.34 16.94
C GLY A 407 22.12 5.18 16.48
N PRO A 408 22.83 4.52 17.43
CA PRO A 408 23.35 3.18 17.18
C PRO A 408 22.23 2.30 16.61
N GLU A 409 22.60 1.34 15.76
CA GLU A 409 21.64 0.37 15.22
C GLU A 409 20.72 -0.16 16.32
N VAL A 410 19.46 -0.43 15.96
CA VAL A 410 18.40 -0.95 16.85
C VAL A 410 18.77 -2.37 17.29
N ASN A 411 19.80 -2.46 18.11
CA ASN A 411 20.48 -3.66 18.55
C ASN A 411 19.95 -4.06 19.91
N VAL A 412 19.98 -5.36 20.15
CA VAL A 412 19.61 -5.91 21.45
C VAL A 412 20.77 -5.74 22.38
N GLU A 413 20.52 -5.05 23.48
CA GLU A 413 21.44 -4.96 24.60
C GLU A 413 21.00 -5.91 25.70
N TYR A 414 21.98 -6.37 26.49
CA TYR A 414 21.75 -7.32 27.56
C TYR A 414 22.38 -6.81 28.86
N LEU A 415 21.60 -6.80 29.93
CA LEU A 415 22.09 -6.56 31.29
C LEU A 415 21.91 -7.81 32.14
N PRO A 416 22.87 -8.12 33.04
CA PRO A 416 22.61 -9.04 34.13
C PRO A 416 21.37 -8.61 34.93
N SER A 417 20.57 -9.57 35.39
CA SER A 417 19.32 -9.26 36.10
C SER A 417 19.54 -8.36 37.33
N GLY A 418 20.68 -8.49 38.02
CA GLY A 418 21.06 -7.64 39.16
C GLY A 418 21.31 -6.16 38.82
N GLU A 419 21.56 -5.83 37.55
CA GLU A 419 21.84 -4.46 37.09
C GLU A 419 20.66 -3.83 36.33
N ALA A 420 19.69 -4.64 35.92
CA ALA A 420 18.61 -4.22 35.02
C ALA A 420 17.65 -3.20 35.65
N LEU A 421 17.65 -2.98 36.97
CA LEU A 421 16.89 -1.88 37.58
C LEU A 421 17.32 -0.48 37.08
N SER A 422 18.53 -0.36 36.52
CA SER A 422 18.98 0.85 35.83
C SER A 422 18.18 1.19 34.56
N LEU A 423 17.36 0.27 34.06
CA LEU A 423 16.49 0.48 32.91
C LEU A 423 15.21 1.25 33.25
N CYS A 424 14.87 1.43 34.54
CA CYS A 424 13.74 2.24 34.96
C CYS A 424 13.68 3.60 34.24
N ASP A 425 12.50 3.95 33.73
CA ASP A 425 12.21 5.20 33.01
C ASP A 425 13.00 5.39 31.70
N LYS A 426 13.84 4.44 31.30
CA LYS A 426 14.48 4.45 29.98
C LYS A 426 13.46 4.28 28.87
N ARG A 427 13.77 4.85 27.72
CA ARG A 427 12.93 4.78 26.53
C ARG A 427 13.23 3.51 25.73
N LEU A 428 12.40 2.50 25.89
CA LEU A 428 12.63 1.17 25.31
C LEU A 428 11.51 0.79 24.35
N ASP A 429 11.89 0.08 23.27
CA ASP A 429 10.98 -0.58 22.31
C ASP A 429 10.20 -1.70 23.02
N TRP A 430 10.98 -2.64 23.55
CA TRP A 430 10.51 -3.73 24.39
C TRP A 430 11.58 -4.12 25.41
N ILE A 431 11.18 -4.94 26.37
CA ILE A 431 12.04 -5.58 27.36
C ILE A 431 11.71 -7.08 27.42
N GLU A 432 12.73 -7.90 27.58
CA GLU A 432 12.63 -9.35 27.62
C GLU A 432 13.41 -9.93 28.81
N SER A 433 12.87 -11.00 29.36
CA SER A 433 13.59 -11.86 30.31
C SER A 433 14.13 -13.07 29.55
N VAL A 434 15.43 -13.33 29.67
CA VAL A 434 16.10 -14.37 28.88
C VAL A 434 17.03 -15.25 29.73
N ARG A 435 17.22 -16.50 29.30
CA ARG A 435 18.11 -17.46 29.97
C ARG A 435 18.80 -18.42 29.01
#